data_AF-A0A152A7I0-F1
#
_entry.id   AF-A0A152A7I0-F1
#
_cell.length_a   1.000
_cell.length_b   1.000
_cell.length_c   1.000
_cell.angle_alpha   90.00
_cell.angle_beta   90.00
_cell.angle_gamma   90.00
#
_symmetry.space_group_name_H-M   'P 1'
#
loop_
_entity.id
_entity.type
_entity.pdbx_description
1 polymer ?
#
loop_
_entity_poly.entity_id
_entity_poly.type
_entity_poly.pdbx_seq_one_letter_code
_entity_poly.pdbx_strand_id
1 'polypeptide(L)'
;MLRYSLDHVMNFNFSNNRISDLSELDYLSDLTLRELVFIGNPIALQPTYRMEVARRFPDLQILDSKPIGPEDFPPSPIPPLRPNFCDAQERQQFAYKFLQKYLVAFDSERSSIINAYTLESRFSTTFVTDKGSNTRGTTKTYQRSSRNLKKTKNVQKNISLLFHGADQINNYFKLFPTTSHHLTSSTIDTFLAPGSNSLIIIVHGHYLEKLFNTKRSYDRTFILAAATPGSEAAKNGWEATILNEQLHIRSYLRFPRLEPQPNATPVAQAPTEINQEALVNQFSAATKLKPEFARECLSNNAWDYNQAYEVFQKLLTQGSIPETMYHHH
;
A
#
# COMPACT_ATOMS: atom_id res chain seq x y z
N MET A 1 20.98 -6.89 19.75
CA MET A 1 20.76 -8.18 19.05
C MET A 1 20.61 -7.84 17.58
N LEU A 2 21.64 -8.09 16.75
CA LEU A 2 21.53 -7.90 15.31
C LEU A 2 20.43 -8.84 14.81
N ARG A 3 19.33 -8.27 14.31
CA ARG A 3 18.40 -9.03 13.47
C ARG A 3 19.07 -9.12 12.11
N TYR A 4 19.60 -10.29 11.77
CA TYR A 4 20.00 -10.57 10.40
C TYR A 4 18.77 -10.38 9.51
N SER A 5 18.86 -9.50 8.52
CA SER A 5 17.82 -9.32 7.52
C SER A 5 18.05 -10.36 6.42
N LEU A 6 17.00 -11.12 6.11
CA LEU A 6 16.97 -12.07 5.00
C LEU A 6 16.15 -11.51 3.83
N ASP A 7 16.01 -10.17 3.74
CA ASP A 7 15.06 -9.50 2.83
C ASP A 7 15.36 -9.74 1.34
N HIS A 8 16.57 -10.23 1.00
CA HIS A 8 16.98 -10.54 -0.37
C HIS A 8 17.06 -12.04 -0.67
N VAL A 9 16.74 -12.89 0.31
CA VAL A 9 16.75 -14.35 0.09
C VAL A 9 15.52 -14.72 -0.73
N MET A 10 15.78 -15.25 -1.93
CA MET A 10 14.71 -15.73 -2.82
C MET A 10 14.56 -17.25 -2.78
N ASN A 11 15.66 -17.99 -2.56
CA ASN A 11 15.65 -19.45 -2.66
C ASN A 11 16.19 -20.02 -1.36
N PHE A 12 15.55 -21.06 -0.83
CA PHE A 12 16.01 -21.71 0.38
C PHE A 12 15.82 -23.23 0.33
N ASN A 13 16.84 -23.97 0.76
CA ASN A 13 16.81 -25.42 0.83
C ASN A 13 16.80 -25.87 2.30
N PHE A 14 15.67 -26.43 2.72
CA PHE A 14 15.43 -27.04 4.03
C PHE A 14 15.47 -28.58 3.99
N SER A 15 15.97 -29.19 2.92
CA SER A 15 15.95 -30.65 2.77
C SER A 15 16.64 -31.38 3.92
N ASN A 16 16.18 -32.60 4.19
CA ASN A 16 16.74 -33.53 5.17
C ASN A 16 16.80 -32.98 6.61
N ASN A 17 15.81 -32.16 6.98
CA ASN A 17 15.59 -31.71 8.35
C ASN A 17 14.44 -32.47 9.02
N ARG A 18 14.02 -32.03 10.20
CA ARG A 18 12.97 -32.67 11.01
C ARG A 18 11.72 -31.79 11.18
N ILE A 19 11.45 -30.92 10.21
CA ILE A 19 10.30 -30.01 10.25
C ILE A 19 9.03 -30.87 10.12
N SER A 20 8.21 -30.86 11.17
CA SER A 20 7.04 -31.75 11.28
C SER A 20 5.72 -31.00 11.40
N ASP A 21 5.76 -29.73 11.77
CA ASP A 21 4.60 -28.86 11.87
C ASP A 21 4.69 -27.74 10.81
N LEU A 22 3.62 -27.60 10.02
CA LEU A 22 3.48 -26.53 9.03
C LEU A 22 3.40 -25.14 9.68
N SER A 23 3.01 -25.05 10.95
CA SER A 23 2.97 -23.78 11.68
C SER A 23 4.36 -23.15 11.86
N GLU A 24 5.44 -23.96 11.85
CA GLU A 24 6.82 -23.48 11.91
C GLU A 24 7.19 -22.59 10.71
N LEU A 25 6.49 -22.75 9.59
CA LEU A 25 6.71 -21.95 8.39
C LEU A 25 6.18 -20.52 8.54
N ASP A 26 5.28 -20.26 9.51
CA ASP A 26 4.73 -18.91 9.75
C ASP A 26 5.81 -17.92 10.21
N TYR A 27 6.94 -18.40 10.75
CA TYR A 27 8.07 -17.54 11.09
C TYR A 27 8.84 -17.03 9.86
N LEU A 28 8.59 -17.62 8.69
CA LEU A 28 9.23 -17.29 7.43
C LEU A 28 8.28 -16.61 6.43
N SER A 29 6.98 -16.49 6.76
CA SER A 29 5.95 -15.96 5.83
C SER A 29 6.22 -14.52 5.37
N ASP A 30 7.08 -13.79 6.09
CA ASP A 30 7.47 -12.44 5.76
C ASP A 30 8.58 -12.36 4.69
N LEU A 31 9.13 -13.49 4.23
CA LEU A 31 10.17 -13.53 3.19
C LEU A 31 9.57 -13.64 1.78
N THR A 32 10.24 -13.06 0.79
CA THR A 32 9.85 -13.11 -0.64
C THR A 32 10.48 -14.32 -1.34
N LEU A 33 10.20 -15.51 -0.83
CA LEU A 33 10.78 -16.76 -1.32
C LEU A 33 10.09 -17.22 -2.62
N ARG A 34 10.87 -17.48 -3.66
CA ARG A 34 10.45 -17.98 -4.98
C ARG A 34 10.68 -19.48 -5.18
N GLU A 35 11.67 -20.04 -4.50
CA GLU A 35 11.98 -21.47 -4.56
C GLU A 35 12.23 -22.05 -3.17
N LEU A 36 11.54 -23.16 -2.85
CA LEU A 36 11.70 -23.88 -1.59
C LEU A 36 11.88 -25.38 -1.82
N VAL A 37 12.73 -25.99 -0.99
CA VAL A 37 12.94 -27.44 -0.98
C VAL A 37 12.78 -27.96 0.45
N PHE A 38 11.82 -28.84 0.71
CA PHE A 38 11.65 -29.55 1.98
C PHE A 38 11.72 -31.08 1.84
N ILE A 39 12.23 -31.60 0.72
CA ILE A 39 12.50 -33.03 0.53
C ILE A 39 13.16 -33.64 1.78
N GLY A 40 12.62 -34.77 2.27
CA GLY A 40 13.15 -35.45 3.45
C GLY A 40 12.68 -34.90 4.81
N ASN A 41 11.76 -33.92 4.83
CA ASN A 41 11.09 -33.49 6.06
C ASN A 41 9.74 -34.19 6.25
N PRO A 42 9.31 -34.47 7.49
CA PRO A 42 7.97 -35.03 7.77
C PRO A 42 6.79 -34.24 7.18
N ILE A 43 6.86 -32.89 7.11
CA ILE A 43 5.79 -32.07 6.50
C ILE A 43 5.51 -32.45 5.04
N ALA A 44 6.51 -32.92 4.28
CA ALA A 44 6.36 -33.24 2.86
C ALA A 44 5.47 -34.48 2.60
N LEU A 45 5.18 -35.26 3.65
CA LEU A 45 4.30 -36.43 3.60
C LEU A 45 2.82 -36.07 3.83
N GLN A 46 2.51 -34.84 4.24
CA GLN A 46 1.15 -34.44 4.53
C GLN A 46 0.35 -34.22 3.23
N PRO A 47 -0.92 -34.67 3.13
CA PRO A 47 -1.72 -34.50 1.91
C PRO A 47 -1.90 -33.04 1.47
N THR A 48 -1.93 -32.12 2.43
CA THR A 48 -2.13 -30.67 2.22
C THR A 48 -0.83 -29.89 2.08
N TYR A 49 0.33 -30.56 2.08
CA TYR A 49 1.65 -29.94 2.15
C TYR A 49 1.85 -28.83 1.11
N ARG A 50 1.67 -29.15 -0.18
CA ARG A 50 1.93 -28.20 -1.27
C ARG A 50 1.01 -26.97 -1.19
N MET A 51 -0.27 -27.20 -0.96
CA MET A 51 -1.27 -26.14 -0.76
C MET A 51 -0.89 -25.23 0.42
N GLU A 52 -0.57 -25.80 1.58
CA GLU A 52 -0.29 -25.04 2.81
C GLU A 52 1.04 -24.29 2.76
N VAL A 53 2.04 -24.81 2.03
CA VAL A 53 3.28 -24.08 1.75
C VAL A 53 3.00 -22.93 0.79
N ALA A 54 2.34 -23.19 -0.34
CA ALA A 54 2.01 -22.14 -1.32
C ALA A 54 1.14 -21.02 -0.71
N ARG A 55 0.22 -21.36 0.20
CA ARG A 55 -0.60 -20.37 0.92
C ARG A 55 0.22 -19.45 1.84
N ARG A 56 1.35 -19.91 2.38
CA ARG A 56 2.23 -19.14 3.29
C ARG A 56 3.27 -18.30 2.57
N PHE A 57 3.65 -18.72 1.36
CA PHE A 57 4.65 -18.05 0.54
C PHE A 57 4.03 -17.63 -0.79
N PRO A 58 3.35 -16.47 -0.85
CA PRO A 58 2.58 -16.10 -2.03
C PRO A 58 3.41 -15.82 -3.29
N ASP A 59 4.72 -15.57 -3.13
CA ASP A 59 5.67 -15.36 -4.21
C ASP A 59 6.34 -16.67 -4.70
N LEU A 60 5.97 -17.82 -4.13
CA LEU A 60 6.58 -19.12 -4.40
C LEU A 60 6.19 -19.62 -5.79
N GLN A 61 7.20 -19.93 -6.60
CA GLN A 61 7.05 -20.42 -7.96
C GLN A 61 7.37 -21.92 -8.04
N ILE A 62 8.35 -22.39 -7.27
CA ILE A 62 8.86 -23.77 -7.32
C ILE A 62 8.93 -24.34 -5.91
N LEU A 63 8.34 -25.52 -5.72
CA LEU A 63 8.40 -26.30 -4.49
C LEU A 63 8.87 -27.72 -4.80
N ASP A 64 9.98 -28.13 -4.19
CA ASP A 64 10.61 -29.45 -4.41
C ASP A 64 10.83 -29.74 -5.90
N SER A 65 11.38 -28.76 -6.62
CA SER A 65 11.63 -28.79 -8.07
C SER A 65 10.38 -28.95 -8.95
N LYS A 66 9.18 -28.81 -8.39
CA LYS A 66 7.92 -28.78 -9.14
C LYS A 66 7.29 -27.39 -9.09
N PRO A 67 6.79 -26.85 -10.21
CA PRO A 67 6.10 -25.57 -10.19
C PRO A 67 4.87 -25.63 -9.28
N ILE A 68 4.53 -24.51 -8.64
CA ILE A 68 3.22 -24.34 -8.00
C ILE A 68 2.19 -24.01 -9.08
N GLY A 69 1.07 -24.71 -9.08
CA GLY A 69 0.02 -24.56 -10.09
C GLY A 69 -1.40 -24.62 -9.53
N PRO A 70 -2.43 -24.36 -10.36
CA PRO A 70 -3.83 -24.46 -9.96
C PRO A 70 -4.22 -25.81 -9.35
N GLU A 71 -3.57 -26.89 -9.76
CA GLU A 71 -3.77 -28.24 -9.24
C GLU A 71 -3.39 -28.41 -7.76
N ASP A 72 -2.55 -27.53 -7.22
CA ASP A 72 -2.16 -27.51 -5.81
C ASP A 72 -3.26 -26.93 -4.91
N PHE A 73 -4.28 -26.31 -5.49
CA PHE A 73 -5.37 -25.68 -4.79
C PHE A 73 -6.69 -26.39 -5.07
N PRO A 74 -7.54 -26.58 -4.05
CA PRO A 74 -8.89 -27.09 -4.29
C PRO A 74 -9.67 -26.12 -5.19
N PRO A 75 -10.58 -26.63 -6.05
CA PRO A 75 -11.41 -25.77 -6.88
C PRO A 75 -12.18 -24.78 -5.99
N SER A 76 -12.00 -23.49 -6.27
CA SER A 76 -12.62 -22.42 -5.50
C SER A 76 -14.03 -22.14 -6.02
N PRO A 77 -15.07 -22.17 -5.16
CA PRO A 77 -16.42 -21.77 -5.56
C PRO A 77 -16.57 -20.24 -5.68
N ILE A 78 -15.56 -19.47 -5.28
CA ILE A 78 -15.57 -18.01 -5.33
C ILE A 78 -14.76 -17.48 -6.53
N PRO A 79 -15.15 -16.32 -7.11
CA PRO A 79 -14.44 -15.71 -8.23
C PRO A 79 -12.95 -15.49 -7.94
N PRO A 80 -12.10 -15.51 -8.98
CA PRO A 80 -10.68 -15.23 -8.80
C PRO A 80 -10.47 -13.83 -8.23
N LEU A 81 -9.50 -13.72 -7.32
CA LEU A 81 -9.13 -12.46 -6.70
C LEU A 81 -8.57 -11.51 -7.78
N ARG A 82 -8.93 -10.22 -7.70
CA ARG A 82 -8.43 -9.18 -8.61
C ARG A 82 -7.56 -8.19 -7.84
N PRO A 83 -6.52 -7.61 -8.47
CA PRO A 83 -5.55 -6.76 -7.77
C PRO A 83 -6.11 -5.43 -7.30
N ASN A 84 -6.87 -4.73 -8.14
CA ASN A 84 -7.47 -3.42 -7.90
C ASN A 84 -8.87 -3.41 -8.55
N PHE A 85 -9.81 -2.68 -7.97
CA PHE A 85 -11.09 -2.38 -8.61
C PHE A 85 -11.25 -0.89 -8.88
N CYS A 86 -11.68 -0.55 -10.09
CA CYS A 86 -12.04 0.81 -10.43
C CYS A 86 -13.22 0.83 -11.39
N ASP A 87 -14.14 1.77 -11.17
CA ASP A 87 -15.30 1.99 -12.04
C ASP A 87 -15.03 3.00 -13.18
N ALA A 88 -13.92 3.76 -13.17
CA ALA A 88 -13.40 4.52 -14.33
C ALA A 88 -11.92 4.93 -14.19
N GLN A 89 -11.19 4.93 -15.31
CA GLN A 89 -9.74 5.15 -15.34
C GLN A 89 -9.29 6.48 -14.73
N GLU A 90 -10.03 7.57 -14.95
CA GLU A 90 -9.70 8.90 -14.42
C GLU A 90 -9.74 8.90 -12.88
N ARG A 91 -10.68 8.15 -12.29
CA ARG A 91 -10.79 7.99 -10.84
C ARG A 91 -9.65 7.15 -10.27
N GLN A 92 -9.14 6.18 -11.03
CA GLN A 92 -7.96 5.42 -10.64
C GLN A 92 -6.72 6.31 -10.56
N GLN A 93 -6.48 7.11 -11.59
CA GLN A 93 -5.35 8.05 -11.65
C GLN A 93 -5.44 9.08 -10.52
N PHE A 94 -6.62 9.66 -10.33
CA PHE A 94 -6.88 10.58 -9.22
C PHE A 94 -6.62 9.92 -7.86
N ALA A 95 -7.16 8.72 -7.62
CA ALA A 95 -7.02 8.03 -6.34
C ALA A 95 -5.55 7.74 -6.02
N TYR A 96 -4.77 7.30 -7.01
CA TYR A 96 -3.34 7.04 -6.84
C TYR A 96 -2.58 8.34 -6.50
N LYS A 97 -2.80 9.43 -7.25
CA LYS A 97 -2.18 10.74 -7.00
C LYS A 97 -2.53 11.28 -5.61
N PHE A 98 -3.81 11.20 -5.23
CA PHE A 98 -4.30 11.59 -3.90
C PHE A 98 -3.60 10.79 -2.80
N LEU A 99 -3.58 9.45 -2.91
CA LEU A 99 -2.95 8.57 -1.93
C LEU A 99 -1.43 8.79 -1.84
N GLN A 100 -0.76 9.02 -2.97
CA GLN A 100 0.67 9.32 -2.99
C GLN A 100 0.97 10.59 -2.21
N LYS A 101 0.27 11.70 -2.51
CA LYS A 101 0.42 12.96 -1.78
C LYS A 101 0.09 12.78 -0.29
N TYR A 102 -1.01 12.09 0.01
CA TYR A 102 -1.48 11.86 1.37
C TYR A 102 -0.48 11.04 2.19
N LEU A 103 -0.01 9.89 1.69
CA LEU A 103 0.86 9.00 2.45
C LEU A 103 2.27 9.57 2.62
N VAL A 104 2.80 10.29 1.61
CA VAL A 104 4.07 11.02 1.74
C VAL A 104 3.97 12.04 2.88
N ALA A 105 2.94 12.88 2.88
CA ALA A 105 2.69 13.82 3.97
C ALA A 105 2.44 13.11 5.31
N PHE A 106 1.82 11.92 5.29
CA PHE A 106 1.52 11.17 6.51
C PHE A 106 2.76 10.58 7.17
N ASP A 107 3.78 10.26 6.37
CA ASP A 107 5.05 9.70 6.84
C ASP A 107 6.09 10.77 7.20
N SER A 108 5.97 12.00 6.66
CA SER A 108 6.88 13.12 6.91
C SER A 108 6.30 14.19 7.83
N GLU A 109 5.23 14.87 7.42
CA GLU A 109 4.69 16.06 8.07
C GLU A 109 3.14 16.07 8.11
N ARG A 110 2.56 15.33 9.07
CA ARG A 110 1.10 15.12 9.17
C ARG A 110 0.27 16.40 9.31
N SER A 111 0.86 17.47 9.84
CA SER A 111 0.21 18.78 9.93
C SER A 111 -0.23 19.31 8.56
N SER A 112 0.54 19.04 7.50
CA SER A 112 0.24 19.50 6.14
C SER A 112 -1.01 18.86 5.53
N ILE A 113 -1.44 17.70 6.05
CA ILE A 113 -2.65 17.00 5.60
C ILE A 113 -3.90 17.68 6.12
N ILE A 114 -3.79 18.47 7.20
CA ILE A 114 -4.99 18.92 7.90
C ILE A 114 -5.89 19.84 7.07
N ASN A 115 -5.29 20.55 6.12
CA ASN A 115 -6.00 21.40 5.16
C ASN A 115 -6.85 20.59 4.16
N ALA A 116 -6.66 19.27 4.06
CA ALA A 116 -7.53 18.38 3.29
C ALA A 116 -8.82 18.01 4.04
N TYR A 117 -8.92 18.25 5.36
CA TYR A 117 -10.11 17.98 6.16
C TYR A 117 -10.97 19.23 6.33
N THR A 118 -12.26 19.00 6.50
CA THR A 118 -13.28 20.00 6.80
C THR A 118 -13.58 20.05 8.30
N LEU A 119 -14.36 21.04 8.74
CA LEU A 119 -14.88 21.11 10.10
C LEU A 119 -15.82 19.94 10.43
N GLU A 120 -16.48 19.36 9.42
CA GLU A 120 -17.39 18.24 9.59
C GLU A 120 -16.74 16.87 9.40
N SER A 121 -15.44 16.84 9.12
CA SER A 121 -14.76 15.61 8.80
C SER A 121 -14.73 14.64 9.96
N ARG A 122 -14.88 13.35 9.69
CA ARG A 122 -14.90 12.31 10.71
C ARG A 122 -13.80 11.30 10.49
N PHE A 123 -13.02 11.04 11.54
CA PHE A 123 -11.98 10.02 11.53
C PHE A 123 -12.20 9.02 12.67
N SER A 124 -11.96 7.74 12.40
CA SER A 124 -11.84 6.75 13.47
C SER A 124 -10.85 5.66 13.09
N THR A 125 -10.31 5.00 14.11
CA THR A 125 -9.41 3.86 13.93
C THR A 125 -9.95 2.61 14.58
N THR A 126 -9.60 1.45 14.04
CA THR A 126 -9.81 0.15 14.67
C THR A 126 -8.50 -0.62 14.67
N PHE A 127 -8.26 -1.37 15.74
CA PHE A 127 -7.04 -2.16 15.88
C PHE A 127 -7.37 -3.59 16.32
N VAL A 128 -6.76 -4.57 15.63
CA VAL A 128 -6.82 -5.99 15.97
C VAL A 128 -5.40 -6.56 15.92
N THR A 129 -5.05 -7.42 16.87
CA THR A 129 -3.75 -8.11 16.88
C THR A 129 -3.99 -9.57 17.18
N ASP A 130 -3.13 -10.44 16.66
CA ASP A 130 -3.22 -11.87 16.94
C ASP A 130 -2.91 -12.16 18.41
N LYS A 131 -3.62 -13.16 18.95
CA LYS A 131 -3.38 -13.64 20.30
C LYS A 131 -1.99 -14.27 20.33
N GLY A 132 -1.10 -13.75 21.17
CA GLY A 132 0.28 -14.26 21.31
C GLY A 132 1.35 -13.46 20.56
N SER A 133 0.98 -12.49 19.72
CA SER A 133 1.96 -11.53 19.18
C SER A 133 2.59 -10.77 20.34
N ASN A 134 3.93 -10.83 20.44
CA ASN A 134 4.70 -10.17 21.49
C ASN A 134 4.31 -8.68 21.54
N THR A 135 3.54 -8.27 22.53
CA THR A 135 3.02 -6.91 22.67
C THR A 135 4.14 -5.95 23.05
N ARG A 136 4.96 -5.56 22.07
CA ARG A 136 5.98 -4.53 22.21
C ARG A 136 5.62 -3.32 21.35
N GLY A 137 6.01 -2.13 21.79
CA GLY A 137 5.83 -0.89 21.05
C GLY A 137 4.42 -0.28 21.10
N THR A 138 3.95 0.18 19.94
CA THR A 138 2.77 1.05 19.71
C THR A 138 1.41 0.37 19.89
N THR A 139 1.40 -0.94 20.14
CA THR A 139 0.18 -1.75 20.27
C THR A 139 -0.79 -1.18 21.30
N LYS A 140 -0.29 -0.76 22.47
CA LYS A 140 -1.11 -0.14 23.52
C LYS A 140 -1.70 1.21 23.08
N THR A 141 -0.96 1.98 22.27
CA THR A 141 -1.41 3.25 21.71
C THR A 141 -2.61 3.02 20.79
N TYR A 142 -2.51 2.08 19.85
CA TYR A 142 -3.61 1.71 18.96
C TYR A 142 -4.82 1.13 19.71
N GLN A 143 -4.58 0.30 20.74
CA GLN A 143 -5.66 -0.24 21.56
C GLN A 143 -6.47 0.85 22.28
N ARG A 144 -5.80 1.94 22.73
CA ARG A 144 -6.47 3.05 23.41
C ARG A 144 -7.38 3.84 22.47
N SER A 145 -6.98 4.02 21.21
CA SER A 145 -7.76 4.74 20.20
C SER A 145 -8.71 3.85 19.38
N SER A 146 -8.66 2.53 19.54
CA SER A 146 -9.46 1.59 18.76
C SER A 146 -10.95 1.65 19.07
N ARG A 147 -11.73 2.12 18.09
CA ARG A 147 -13.19 2.20 18.10
C ARG A 147 -13.83 0.93 17.50
N ASN A 148 -13.67 -0.21 18.18
CA ASN A 148 -14.30 -1.46 17.75
C ASN A 148 -15.64 -1.68 18.48
N LEU A 149 -16.75 -1.30 17.83
CA LEU A 149 -18.10 -1.36 18.41
C LEU A 149 -18.57 -2.77 18.78
N LYS A 150 -17.98 -3.82 18.18
CA LYS A 150 -18.25 -5.22 18.57
C LYS A 150 -17.58 -5.60 19.89
N LYS A 151 -16.45 -4.95 20.24
CA LYS A 151 -15.67 -5.26 21.46
C LYS A 151 -16.06 -4.41 22.66
N THR A 152 -16.48 -3.16 22.46
CA THR A 152 -16.83 -2.24 23.56
C THR A 152 -18.28 -1.78 23.47
N LYS A 153 -19.05 -2.08 24.52
CA LYS A 153 -20.44 -1.61 24.68
C LYS A 153 -20.54 -0.23 25.36
N ASN A 154 -19.42 0.36 25.81
CA ASN A 154 -19.43 1.68 26.43
C ASN A 154 -19.68 2.77 25.35
N VAL A 155 -20.89 3.32 25.35
CA VAL A 155 -21.34 4.32 24.38
C VAL A 155 -20.51 5.61 24.47
N GLN A 156 -20.26 6.13 25.68
CA GLN A 156 -19.52 7.37 25.87
C GLN A 156 -18.10 7.28 25.31
N LYS A 157 -17.42 6.16 25.55
CA LYS A 157 -16.11 5.87 24.95
C LYS A 157 -16.18 5.77 23.43
N ASN A 158 -17.22 5.13 22.89
CA ASN A 158 -17.39 5.01 21.44
C ASN A 158 -17.66 6.37 20.76
N ILE A 159 -18.32 7.30 21.45
CA ILE A 159 -18.50 8.68 20.99
C ILE A 159 -17.14 9.41 21.02
N SER A 160 -16.39 9.32 22.12
CA SER A 160 -15.10 10.02 22.25
C SER A 160 -13.99 9.52 21.30
N LEU A 161 -14.14 8.31 20.76
CA LEU A 161 -13.19 7.71 19.80
C LEU A 161 -13.53 8.00 18.33
N LEU A 162 -14.59 8.76 18.07
CA LEU A 162 -14.89 9.32 16.76
C LEU A 162 -14.38 10.77 16.74
N PHE A 163 -13.25 11.00 16.09
CA PHE A 163 -12.64 12.32 16.00
C PHE A 163 -13.40 13.16 14.98
N HIS A 164 -13.84 14.35 15.38
CA HIS A 164 -14.63 15.26 14.56
C HIS A 164 -13.87 16.56 14.32
N GLY A 165 -13.80 16.96 13.05
CA GLY A 165 -13.09 18.14 12.59
C GLY A 165 -11.57 18.00 12.56
N ALA A 166 -10.96 18.88 11.78
CA ALA A 166 -9.51 18.95 11.56
C ALA A 166 -8.68 18.92 12.87
N ASP A 167 -9.06 19.68 13.90
CA ASP A 167 -8.25 19.80 15.11
C ASP A 167 -8.12 18.50 15.90
N GLN A 168 -9.23 17.78 16.09
CA GLN A 168 -9.21 16.51 16.81
C GLN A 168 -8.42 15.45 16.04
N ILE A 169 -8.56 15.43 14.71
CA ILE A 169 -7.82 14.55 13.81
C ILE A 169 -6.33 14.84 13.90
N ASN A 170 -5.93 16.11 13.83
CA ASN A 170 -4.53 16.53 13.94
C ASN A 170 -3.91 16.10 15.26
N ASN A 171 -4.64 16.32 16.37
CA ASN A 171 -4.19 15.94 17.70
C ASN A 171 -4.00 14.43 17.83
N TYR A 172 -4.87 13.64 17.21
CA TYR A 172 -4.67 12.20 17.13
C TYR A 172 -3.45 11.82 16.26
N PHE A 173 -3.26 12.46 15.10
CA PHE A 173 -2.13 12.19 14.20
C PHE A 173 -0.76 12.47 14.82
N LYS A 174 -0.66 13.45 15.73
CA LYS A 174 0.55 13.71 16.53
C LYS A 174 0.93 12.54 17.46
N LEU A 175 -0.05 11.75 17.90
CA LEU A 175 0.17 10.57 18.74
C LEU A 175 0.46 9.31 17.92
N PHE A 176 0.24 9.35 16.61
CA PHE A 176 0.47 8.22 15.73
C PHE A 176 1.98 7.99 15.56
N PRO A 177 2.47 6.75 15.62
CA PRO A 177 3.90 6.49 15.46
C PRO A 177 4.40 6.89 14.08
N THR A 178 5.69 7.22 13.94
CA THR A 178 6.28 7.50 12.63
C THR A 178 6.25 6.24 11.75
N THR A 179 5.74 6.38 10.54
CA THR A 179 5.51 5.29 9.59
C THR A 179 6.30 5.46 8.30
N SER A 180 6.33 4.42 7.48
CA SER A 180 6.77 4.43 6.09
C SER A 180 5.87 3.50 5.29
N HIS A 181 5.11 4.05 4.35
CA HIS A 181 4.20 3.32 3.48
C HIS A 181 4.86 3.03 2.12
N HIS A 182 4.44 1.95 1.46
CA HIS A 182 4.87 1.62 0.11
C HIS A 182 3.65 1.42 -0.80
N LEU A 183 3.17 2.53 -1.37
CA LEU A 183 1.90 2.58 -2.13
C LEU A 183 1.88 1.64 -3.34
N THR A 184 3.01 1.44 -4.01
CA THR A 184 3.15 0.54 -5.17
C THR A 184 2.84 -0.92 -4.85
N SER A 185 2.90 -1.33 -3.58
CA SER A 185 2.51 -2.67 -3.13
C SER A 185 1.09 -2.76 -2.59
N SER A 186 0.34 -1.66 -2.62
CA SER A 186 -1.03 -1.61 -2.08
C SER A 186 -2.06 -1.97 -3.14
N THR A 187 -3.13 -2.65 -2.71
CA THR A 187 -4.36 -2.80 -3.47
C THR A 187 -5.26 -1.59 -3.22
N ILE A 188 -5.83 -1.03 -4.29
CA ILE A 188 -6.68 0.15 -4.26
C ILE A 188 -7.98 -0.15 -4.99
N ASP A 189 -9.09 0.00 -4.26
CA ASP A 189 -10.43 0.00 -4.82
C ASP A 189 -10.99 1.42 -4.81
N THR A 190 -11.53 1.89 -5.92
CA THR A 190 -12.08 3.26 -6.03
C THR A 190 -13.35 3.31 -6.87
N PHE A 191 -14.39 3.94 -6.31
CA PHE A 191 -15.72 4.04 -6.93
C PHE A 191 -16.55 5.17 -6.34
N LEU A 192 -17.59 5.61 -7.05
CA LEU A 192 -18.52 6.60 -6.51
C LEU A 192 -19.47 5.99 -5.48
N ALA A 193 -19.70 6.70 -4.38
CA ALA A 193 -20.71 6.32 -3.40
C ALA A 193 -22.11 6.37 -4.05
N PRO A 194 -22.94 5.31 -3.92
CA PRO A 194 -24.23 5.22 -4.57
C PRO A 194 -25.12 6.43 -4.32
N GLY A 195 -25.64 7.03 -5.39
CA GLY A 195 -26.53 8.20 -5.32
C GLY A 195 -25.83 9.52 -4.95
N SER A 196 -24.51 9.60 -5.05
CA SER A 196 -23.74 10.81 -4.75
C SER A 196 -22.54 10.98 -5.70
N ASN A 197 -21.96 12.17 -5.69
CA ASN A 197 -20.69 12.46 -6.38
C ASN A 197 -19.46 12.29 -5.46
N SER A 198 -19.63 11.65 -4.30
CA SER A 198 -18.53 11.41 -3.39
C SER A 198 -17.70 10.20 -3.85
N LEU A 199 -16.39 10.35 -3.89
CA LEU A 199 -15.47 9.28 -4.25
C LEU A 199 -15.11 8.46 -3.01
N ILE A 200 -15.27 7.14 -3.08
CA ILE A 200 -14.76 6.20 -2.09
C ILE A 200 -13.42 5.67 -2.58
N ILE A 201 -12.39 5.78 -1.75
CA ILE A 201 -11.10 5.11 -1.96
C ILE A 201 -10.88 4.14 -0.81
N ILE A 202 -10.66 2.87 -1.10
CA ILE A 202 -10.25 1.85 -0.15
C ILE A 202 -8.84 1.41 -0.53
N VAL A 203 -7.90 1.55 0.40
CA VAL A 203 -6.52 1.10 0.20
C VAL A 203 -6.19 0.02 1.22
N HIS A 204 -5.70 -1.11 0.71
CA HIS A 204 -5.21 -2.24 1.47
C HIS A 204 -3.70 -2.30 1.30
N GLY A 205 -2.96 -2.23 2.40
CA GLY A 205 -1.51 -2.18 2.32
C GLY A 205 -0.83 -2.52 3.63
N HIS A 206 0.44 -2.14 3.70
CA HIS A 206 1.23 -2.25 4.92
C HIS A 206 2.15 -1.03 5.07
N TYR A 207 2.59 -0.79 6.30
CA TYR A 207 3.60 0.21 6.62
C TYR A 207 4.60 -0.33 7.63
N LEU A 208 5.77 0.30 7.66
CA LEU A 208 6.79 0.07 8.67
C LEU A 208 6.69 1.14 9.76
N GLU A 209 6.51 0.72 11.01
CA GLU A 209 6.71 1.58 12.18
C GLU A 209 8.21 1.74 12.44
N LYS A 210 8.76 2.95 12.22
CA LYS A 210 10.21 3.17 12.23
C LYS A 210 10.85 2.90 13.59
N LEU A 211 10.21 3.34 14.67
CA LEU A 211 10.78 3.26 16.03
C LEU A 211 11.01 1.82 16.50
N PHE A 212 10.10 0.91 16.17
CA PHE A 212 10.16 -0.49 16.62
C PHE A 212 10.49 -1.46 15.50
N ASN A 213 10.79 -0.96 14.30
CA ASN A 213 10.99 -1.76 13.09
C ASN A 213 9.92 -2.86 12.94
N THR A 214 8.66 -2.46 13.07
CA THR A 214 7.51 -3.37 13.11
C THR A 214 6.61 -3.12 11.91
N LYS A 215 6.39 -4.14 11.08
CA LYS A 215 5.42 -4.08 9.99
C LYS A 215 4.00 -4.18 10.54
N ARG A 216 3.07 -3.44 9.95
CA ARG A 216 1.63 -3.55 10.19
C ARG A 216 0.91 -3.56 8.86
N SER A 217 -0.11 -4.39 8.75
CA SER A 217 -1.06 -4.26 7.65
C SER A 217 -2.18 -3.32 8.04
N TYR A 218 -2.73 -2.63 7.05
CA TYR A 218 -3.81 -1.68 7.25
C TYR A 218 -4.79 -1.72 6.10
N ASP A 219 -6.02 -1.33 6.43
CA ASP A 219 -7.09 -1.08 5.47
C ASP A 219 -7.60 0.34 5.77
N ARG A 220 -7.50 1.25 4.81
CA ARG A 220 -7.86 2.67 4.99
C ARG A 220 -8.91 3.06 3.97
N THR A 221 -10.02 3.59 4.44
CA THR A 221 -11.13 4.03 3.60
C THR A 221 -11.27 5.54 3.70
N PHE A 222 -11.36 6.21 2.56
CA PHE A 222 -11.64 7.62 2.43
C PHE A 222 -12.97 7.82 1.71
N ILE A 223 -13.76 8.78 2.18
CA ILE A 223 -14.89 9.35 1.44
C ILE A 223 -14.51 10.79 1.11
N LEU A 224 -14.41 11.11 -0.17
CA LEU A 224 -13.93 12.39 -0.67
C LEU A 224 -15.03 13.16 -1.38
N ALA A 225 -14.97 14.48 -1.31
CA ALA A 225 -15.68 15.39 -2.21
C ALA A 225 -14.67 16.26 -2.95
N ALA A 226 -15.03 16.75 -4.14
CA ALA A 226 -14.20 17.71 -4.85
C ALA A 226 -13.91 18.94 -3.98
N ALA A 227 -12.67 19.42 -3.99
CA ALA A 227 -12.32 20.62 -3.26
C ALA A 227 -13.01 21.82 -3.90
N THR A 228 -13.77 22.59 -3.10
CA THR A 228 -14.40 23.81 -3.60
C THR A 228 -13.31 24.83 -3.98
N PRO A 229 -13.40 25.50 -5.15
CA PRO A 229 -12.48 26.56 -5.51
C PRO A 229 -12.37 27.62 -4.41
N GLY A 230 -11.14 28.00 -4.05
CA GLY A 230 -10.87 28.97 -2.98
C GLY A 230 -10.97 28.42 -1.55
N SER A 231 -11.34 27.14 -1.36
CA SER A 231 -11.24 26.48 -0.04
C SER A 231 -9.79 26.35 0.43
N GLU A 232 -9.59 26.14 1.73
CA GLU A 232 -8.26 25.87 2.29
C GLU A 232 -7.62 24.63 1.66
N ALA A 233 -8.39 23.59 1.36
CA ALA A 233 -7.92 22.42 0.63
C ALA A 233 -7.33 22.81 -0.73
N ALA A 234 -8.09 23.54 -1.54
CA ALA A 234 -7.67 23.97 -2.88
C ALA A 234 -6.43 24.88 -2.83
N LYS A 235 -6.37 25.83 -1.87
CA LYS A 235 -5.19 26.71 -1.67
C LYS A 235 -3.93 25.93 -1.30
N ASN A 236 -4.08 24.78 -0.64
CA ASN A 236 -3.00 23.88 -0.27
C ASN A 236 -2.79 22.74 -1.30
N GLY A 237 -3.29 22.92 -2.52
CA GLY A 237 -3.11 22.02 -3.65
C GLY A 237 -3.79 20.67 -3.48
N TRP A 238 -4.82 20.56 -2.62
CA TRP A 238 -5.67 19.39 -2.54
C TRP A 238 -6.84 19.52 -3.50
N GLU A 239 -6.95 18.57 -4.42
CA GLU A 239 -8.05 18.50 -5.41
C GLU A 239 -9.35 17.94 -4.80
N ALA A 240 -9.26 17.34 -3.61
CA ALA A 240 -10.40 16.85 -2.85
C ALA A 240 -10.30 17.18 -1.35
N THR A 241 -11.47 17.24 -0.73
CA THR A 241 -11.63 17.29 0.72
C THR A 241 -12.03 15.92 1.26
N ILE A 242 -11.52 15.57 2.42
CA ILE A 242 -11.78 14.30 3.10
C ILE A 242 -13.01 14.49 3.99
N LEU A 243 -14.14 13.89 3.64
CA LEU A 243 -15.35 13.93 4.45
C LEU A 243 -15.25 12.92 5.59
N ASN A 244 -15.04 11.65 5.26
CA ASN A 244 -14.89 10.61 6.27
C ASN A 244 -13.63 9.79 5.98
N GLU A 245 -13.02 9.33 7.05
CA GLU A 245 -11.89 8.43 6.99
C GLU A 245 -11.97 7.36 8.08
N GLN A 246 -11.65 6.13 7.71
CA GLN A 246 -11.51 5.04 8.65
C GLN A 246 -10.18 4.32 8.41
N LEU A 247 -9.41 4.11 9.49
CA LEU A 247 -8.15 3.38 9.46
C LEU A 247 -8.25 2.10 10.30
N HIS A 248 -8.25 0.95 9.65
CA HIS A 248 -8.10 -0.36 10.28
C HIS A 248 -6.63 -0.77 10.31
N ILE A 249 -6.13 -1.20 11.47
CA ILE A 249 -4.74 -1.63 11.66
C ILE A 249 -4.74 -3.03 12.23
N ARG A 250 -3.87 -3.90 11.70
CA ARG A 250 -3.72 -5.27 12.16
C ARG A 250 -2.28 -5.75 12.19
N SER A 251 -2.06 -6.94 12.76
CA SER A 251 -0.81 -7.68 12.56
C SER A 251 -0.44 -7.70 11.08
N TYR A 252 0.85 -7.63 10.78
CA TYR A 252 1.30 -7.76 9.41
C TYR A 252 0.86 -9.12 8.85
N LEU A 253 0.26 -9.05 7.67
CA LEU A 253 -0.09 -10.19 6.85
C LEU A 253 0.41 -9.85 5.45
N ARG A 254 1.31 -10.70 4.93
CA ARG A 254 1.73 -10.64 3.55
C ARG A 254 0.57 -11.12 2.67
N PHE A 255 0.08 -10.25 1.80
CA PHE A 255 -0.93 -10.62 0.81
C PHE A 255 -0.25 -11.18 -0.45
N PRO A 256 -0.92 -12.07 -1.18
CA PRO A 256 -0.50 -12.46 -2.51
C PRO A 256 -0.41 -11.24 -3.42
N ARG A 257 0.72 -11.07 -4.09
CA ARG A 257 0.83 -10.10 -5.19
C ARG A 257 0.08 -10.70 -6.37
N LEU A 258 -1.10 -10.15 -6.64
CA LEU A 258 -1.88 -10.53 -7.81
C LEU A 258 -1.33 -9.74 -9.00
N GLU A 259 -0.61 -10.41 -9.88
CA GLU A 259 -0.27 -9.83 -11.17
C GLU A 259 -1.53 -9.78 -12.06
N PRO A 260 -1.73 -8.71 -12.85
CA PRO A 260 -2.80 -8.68 -13.84
C PRO A 260 -2.66 -9.88 -14.79
N GLN A 261 -3.67 -10.76 -14.84
CA GLN A 261 -3.62 -11.89 -15.76
C GLN A 261 -3.74 -11.40 -17.22
N PRO A 262 -2.87 -11.85 -18.13
CA PRO A 262 -2.87 -11.39 -19.53
C PRO A 262 -4.14 -11.75 -20.33
N ASN A 263 -4.97 -12.70 -19.87
CA ASN A 263 -6.02 -13.34 -20.69
C ASN A 263 -7.45 -13.26 -20.13
N ALA A 264 -7.76 -12.32 -19.23
CA ALA A 264 -9.16 -12.04 -18.91
C ALA A 264 -9.77 -11.08 -19.95
N THR A 265 -10.92 -11.45 -20.51
CA THR A 265 -11.76 -10.64 -21.40
C THR A 265 -11.94 -9.19 -20.89
N PRO A 266 -12.12 -8.20 -21.78
CA PRO A 266 -11.85 -6.79 -21.48
C PRO A 266 -12.89 -6.23 -20.52
N VAL A 267 -12.59 -6.29 -19.23
CA VAL A 267 -13.07 -5.32 -18.26
C VAL A 267 -11.85 -4.49 -17.92
N ALA A 268 -11.87 -3.23 -18.40
CA ALA A 268 -10.97 -2.13 -18.08
C ALA A 268 -9.57 -2.57 -17.62
N GLN A 269 -8.64 -2.61 -18.57
CA GLN A 269 -7.22 -2.66 -18.28
C GLN A 269 -6.91 -1.61 -17.21
N ALA A 270 -6.54 -2.06 -16.00
CA ALA A 270 -5.69 -1.24 -15.15
C ALA A 270 -4.51 -0.81 -16.03
N PRO A 271 -4.02 0.44 -15.92
CA PRO A 271 -2.82 0.82 -16.63
C PRO A 271 -1.77 -0.22 -16.27
N THR A 272 -1.41 -1.04 -17.27
CA THR A 272 -0.17 -1.79 -17.33
C THR A 272 0.87 -0.88 -16.74
N GLU A 273 1.68 -1.39 -15.78
CA GLU A 273 2.82 -0.69 -15.20
C GLU A 273 3.22 0.43 -16.17
N ILE A 274 3.00 1.70 -15.79
CA ILE A 274 3.60 2.80 -16.58
C ILE A 274 5.00 2.30 -16.76
N ASN A 275 5.40 1.98 -17.99
CA ASN A 275 6.69 1.36 -18.20
C ASN A 275 7.64 2.51 -17.92
N GLN A 276 7.97 2.67 -16.65
CA GLN A 276 8.58 3.85 -16.08
C GLN A 276 9.92 4.05 -16.78
N GLU A 277 10.55 2.94 -17.14
CA GLU A 277 11.74 2.89 -17.96
C GLU A 277 11.50 3.36 -19.40
N ALA A 278 10.44 2.91 -20.07
CA ALA A 278 10.07 3.45 -21.39
C ALA A 278 9.69 4.94 -21.34
N LEU A 279 8.97 5.39 -20.32
CA LEU A 279 8.58 6.78 -20.16
C LEU A 279 9.78 7.66 -19.81
N VAL A 280 10.69 7.17 -18.97
CA VAL A 280 11.99 7.81 -18.69
C VAL A 280 12.80 7.93 -19.97
N ASN A 281 12.87 6.87 -20.78
CA ASN A 281 13.60 6.90 -22.05
C ASN A 281 12.98 7.90 -23.03
N GLN A 282 11.64 7.91 -23.14
CA GLN A 282 10.92 8.87 -23.99
C GLN A 282 11.13 10.32 -23.52
N PHE A 283 11.01 10.56 -22.22
CA PHE A 283 11.16 11.89 -21.63
C PHE A 283 12.61 12.39 -21.70
N SER A 284 13.59 11.51 -21.43
CA SER A 284 15.02 11.78 -21.60
C SER A 284 15.34 12.12 -23.06
N ALA A 285 14.79 11.38 -24.03
CA ALA A 285 14.97 11.70 -25.45
C ALA A 285 14.37 13.08 -25.84
N ALA A 286 13.20 13.42 -25.31
CA ALA A 286 12.53 14.68 -25.62
C ALA A 286 13.17 15.92 -24.94
N THR A 287 13.77 15.74 -23.76
CA THR A 287 14.31 16.84 -22.94
C THR A 287 15.83 16.93 -22.94
N LYS A 288 16.52 15.89 -23.42
CA LYS A 288 17.98 15.67 -23.33
C LYS A 288 18.53 15.53 -21.91
N LEU A 289 17.67 15.44 -20.90
CA LEU A 289 18.08 15.14 -19.53
C LEU A 289 18.64 13.72 -19.42
N LYS A 290 19.63 13.51 -18.56
CA LYS A 290 20.08 12.15 -18.23
C LYS A 290 18.92 11.34 -17.62
N PRO A 291 18.88 10.00 -17.79
CA PRO A 291 17.77 9.17 -17.34
C PRO A 291 17.43 9.31 -15.85
N GLU A 292 18.41 9.54 -14.98
CA GLU A 292 18.21 9.78 -13.55
C GLU A 292 17.40 11.05 -13.26
N PHE A 293 17.66 12.16 -13.98
CA PHE A 293 16.92 13.41 -13.81
C PHE A 293 15.57 13.41 -14.53
N ALA A 294 15.48 12.73 -15.68
CA ALA A 294 14.20 12.47 -16.34
C ALA A 294 13.26 11.66 -15.42
N ARG A 295 13.80 10.66 -14.73
CA ARG A 295 13.07 9.87 -13.73
C ARG A 295 12.62 10.70 -12.54
N GLU A 296 13.47 11.57 -12.01
CA GLU A 296 13.12 12.47 -10.92
C GLU A 296 12.00 13.45 -11.33
N CYS A 297 12.10 14.04 -12.52
CA CYS A 297 11.08 14.95 -13.06
C CYS A 297 9.72 14.25 -13.23
N LEU A 298 9.71 13.05 -13.83
CA LEU A 298 8.50 12.25 -13.98
C LEU A 298 7.93 11.85 -12.62
N SER A 299 8.77 11.39 -11.69
CA SER A 299 8.35 10.97 -10.35
C SER A 299 7.71 12.12 -9.55
N ASN A 300 8.28 13.33 -9.63
CA ASN A 300 7.76 14.52 -8.96
C ASN A 300 6.45 15.04 -9.59
N ASN A 301 6.14 14.62 -10.82
CA ASN A 301 4.92 14.98 -11.54
C ASN A 301 3.99 13.78 -11.75
N ALA A 302 3.96 12.87 -10.78
CA ALA A 302 3.05 11.72 -10.76
C ALA A 302 3.11 10.81 -12.00
N TRP A 303 4.26 10.79 -12.69
CA TRP A 303 4.51 10.07 -13.94
C TRP A 303 3.61 10.51 -15.11
N ASP A 304 3.05 11.71 -15.03
CA ASP A 304 2.35 12.34 -16.15
C ASP A 304 3.36 13.02 -17.08
N TYR A 305 3.47 12.52 -18.31
CA TYR A 305 4.42 13.02 -19.29
C TYR A 305 4.18 14.51 -19.64
N ASN A 306 2.92 14.91 -19.83
CA ASN A 306 2.58 16.26 -20.26
C ASN A 306 2.84 17.25 -19.13
N GLN A 307 2.43 16.91 -17.91
CA GLN A 307 2.67 17.73 -16.73
C GLN A 307 4.18 17.87 -16.45
N ALA A 308 4.93 16.76 -16.49
CA ALA A 308 6.38 16.79 -16.34
C ALA A 308 7.06 17.66 -17.41
N TYR A 309 6.56 17.61 -18.65
CA TYR A 309 7.10 18.38 -19.76
C TYR A 309 6.82 19.88 -19.61
N GLU A 310 5.61 20.27 -19.19
CA GLU A 310 5.29 21.67 -18.90
C GLU A 310 6.15 22.24 -17.77
N VAL A 311 6.36 21.46 -16.69
CA VAL A 311 7.23 21.86 -15.58
C VAL A 311 8.68 21.99 -16.05
N PHE A 312 9.17 21.05 -16.85
CA PHE A 312 10.50 21.12 -17.46
C PHE A 312 10.67 22.37 -18.33
N GLN A 313 9.72 22.67 -19.23
CA GLN A 313 9.77 23.86 -20.09
C GLN A 313 9.80 25.16 -19.28
N LYS A 314 9.03 25.21 -18.18
CA LYS A 314 9.06 26.35 -17.26
C LYS A 314 10.42 26.51 -16.57
N LEU A 315 11.03 25.42 -16.09
CA LEU A 315 12.36 25.47 -15.46
C LEU A 315 13.47 25.79 -16.46
N LEU A 316 13.35 25.30 -17.70
CA LEU A 316 14.28 25.59 -18.79
C LEU A 316 14.26 27.07 -19.17
N THR A 317 13.07 27.66 -19.34
CA THR A 317 12.93 29.10 -19.64
C THR A 317 13.41 30.00 -18.49
N GLN A 318 13.37 29.50 -17.25
CA GLN A 318 13.90 30.18 -16.07
C GLN A 318 15.41 29.98 -15.85
N GLY A 319 16.10 29.23 -16.73
CA GLY A 319 17.54 28.96 -16.58
C GLY A 319 17.91 28.19 -15.31
N SER A 320 16.95 27.48 -14.71
CA SER A 320 17.11 26.83 -13.39
C SER A 320 17.60 25.38 -13.47
N ILE A 321 17.88 24.88 -14.67
CA ILE A 321 18.36 23.51 -14.90
C ILE A 321 19.87 23.56 -15.18
N PRO A 322 20.72 23.04 -14.28
CA PRO A 322 22.17 23.01 -14.48
C PRO A 322 22.58 22.19 -15.71
N GLU A 323 23.60 22.62 -16.44
CA GLU A 323 24.13 21.89 -17.61
C GLU A 323 24.55 20.44 -17.28
N THR A 324 24.99 20.19 -16.05
CA THR A 324 25.40 18.86 -15.56
C THR A 324 24.29 17.81 -15.60
N MET A 325 23.02 18.25 -15.71
CA MET A 325 21.85 17.37 -15.78
C MET A 325 21.52 16.88 -17.20
N TYR A 326 22.15 17.45 -18.22
CA TYR A 326 21.96 17.06 -19.62
C TYR A 326 23.01 16.05 -20.08
N HIS A 327 22.71 15.30 -21.14
CA HIS A 327 23.73 14.54 -21.87
C HIS A 327 24.75 15.50 -22.47
N HIS A 328 26.04 15.28 -22.21
CA HIS A 328 27.10 15.93 -22.97
C HIS A 328 27.10 15.36 -24.39
N HIS A 329 27.07 16.24 -25.39
CA HIS A 329 27.19 15.86 -26.80
C HIS A 329 28.58 15.34 -27.12
#